data_AF-A0A661QUT0-F1
#
_entry.id   AF-A0A661QUT0-F1
#
_cell.length_a   1.000
_cell.length_b   1.000
_cell.length_c   1.000
_cell.angle_alpha   90.00
_cell.angle_beta   90.00
_cell.angle_gamma   90.00
#
_symmetry.space_group_name_H-M   'P 1'
#
loop_
_entity.id
_entity.type
_entity.pdbx_description
1 polymer ?
#
loop_
_entity_poly.entity_id
_entity_poly.type
_entity_poly.pdbx_seq_one_letter_code
_entity_poly.pdbx_strand_id
1 'polypeptide(L)'
;MGFFSRKRPPATGGEERLDILIKKIEKFAPRKYRSEREVYYYNYRILGQYIEPLVALLERVSEYRRLRDEQAVFSRELFLRLKEFYDLKDKLSLEEALEDYNLYRRYVDLFMFFYGREGPQISELKSWLLPSTR
;
A
#
# COMPACT_ATOMS: atom_id res chain seq x y z
N MET A 1 -25.93 32.73 -10.10
CA MET A 1 -25.27 31.41 -10.13
C MET A 1 -24.58 31.21 -8.79
N GLY A 2 -25.13 30.38 -7.91
CA GLY A 2 -24.54 30.12 -6.59
C GLY A 2 -23.53 28.99 -6.67
N PHE A 3 -22.26 29.27 -6.38
CA PHE A 3 -21.24 28.25 -6.19
C PHE A 3 -21.47 27.58 -4.83
N PHE A 4 -22.05 26.38 -4.84
CA PHE A 4 -22.05 25.50 -3.68
C PHE A 4 -20.63 24.98 -3.45
N SER A 5 -19.81 25.75 -2.74
CA SER A 5 -18.62 25.22 -2.08
C SER A 5 -19.10 24.21 -1.03
N ARG A 6 -19.17 22.93 -1.40
CA ARG A 6 -19.27 21.82 -0.44
C ARG A 6 -18.09 21.96 0.51
N LYS A 7 -18.32 22.53 1.69
CA LYS A 7 -17.37 22.45 2.80
C LYS A 7 -17.14 20.97 3.06
N ARG A 8 -15.93 20.48 2.77
CA ARG A 8 -15.51 19.15 3.21
C ARG A 8 -15.65 19.12 4.73
N PRO A 9 -16.17 18.02 5.31
CA PRO A 9 -16.19 17.86 6.76
C PRO A 9 -14.78 18.04 7.33
N PRO A 10 -14.64 18.43 8.60
CA PRO A 10 -13.33 18.57 9.22
C PRO A 10 -12.55 17.26 9.05
N ALA A 11 -11.31 17.37 8.57
CA ALA A 11 -10.43 16.24 8.36
C ALA A 11 -10.32 15.45 9.67
N THR A 12 -10.62 14.16 9.62
CA THR A 12 -10.31 13.26 10.73
C THR A 12 -8.79 13.15 10.88
N GLY A 13 -8.28 12.80 12.07
CA GLY A 13 -6.83 12.65 12.28
C GLY A 13 -6.15 11.70 11.29
N GLY A 14 -6.88 10.73 10.75
CA GLY A 14 -6.40 9.83 9.69
C GLY A 14 -6.18 10.54 8.33
N GLU A 15 -7.02 11.50 7.96
CA GLU A 15 -6.84 12.26 6.71
C GLU A 15 -5.60 13.17 6.75
N GLU A 16 -5.33 13.79 7.89
CA GLU A 16 -4.13 14.61 8.08
C GLU A 16 -2.86 13.74 8.00
N ARG A 17 -2.87 12.56 8.64
CA ARG A 17 -1.78 11.58 8.52
C ARG A 17 -1.56 11.15 7.07
N LEU A 18 -2.63 10.86 6.32
CA LEU A 18 -2.53 10.54 4.89
C LEU A 18 -1.86 11.67 4.09
N ASP A 19 -2.25 12.92 4.32
CA ASP A 19 -1.65 14.06 3.60
C ASP A 19 -0.15 14.20 3.88
N ILE A 20 0.29 13.95 5.12
CA ILE A 20 1.71 13.93 5.49
C ILE A 20 2.45 12.79 4.76
N LEU A 21 1.87 11.59 4.75
CA LEU A 21 2.47 10.41 4.12
C LEU A 21 2.57 10.57 2.61
N ILE A 22 1.51 11.03 1.95
CA ILE A 22 1.51 11.30 0.52
C ILE A 22 2.61 12.31 0.19
N LYS A 23 2.71 13.43 0.93
CA LYS A 23 3.79 14.41 0.74
C LYS A 23 5.17 13.81 0.94
N LYS A 24 5.35 12.88 1.88
CA LYS A 24 6.62 12.18 2.12
C LYS A 24 6.98 11.25 0.95
N ILE A 25 5.99 10.51 0.44
CA ILE A 25 6.14 9.57 -0.68
C ILE A 25 6.46 10.29 -1.98
N GLU A 26 5.73 11.36 -2.31
CA GLU A 26 5.91 12.12 -3.56
C GLU A 26 7.29 12.81 -3.66
N LYS A 27 8.05 12.89 -2.57
CA LYS A 27 9.44 13.35 -2.60
C LYS A 27 10.41 12.35 -3.23
N PHE A 28 10.09 11.06 -3.22
CA PHE A 28 10.98 10.00 -3.73
C PHE A 28 10.35 9.12 -4.82
N ALA A 29 9.03 9.00 -4.86
CA ALA A 29 8.36 8.11 -5.79
C ALA A 29 8.52 8.57 -7.26
N PRO A 30 8.61 7.65 -8.24
CA PRO A 30 8.73 8.03 -9.64
C PRO A 30 7.53 8.85 -10.11
N ARG A 31 7.80 10.03 -10.71
CA ARG A 31 6.74 10.93 -11.18
C ARG A 31 5.84 10.33 -12.26
N LYS A 32 6.38 9.43 -13.08
CA LYS A 32 5.64 8.76 -14.17
C LYS A 32 4.45 7.91 -13.68
N TYR A 33 4.47 7.48 -12.41
CA TYR A 33 3.41 6.65 -11.83
C TYR A 33 2.48 7.40 -10.86
N ARG A 34 2.50 8.74 -10.91
CA ARG A 34 1.70 9.55 -9.99
C ARG A 34 0.19 9.31 -10.18
N SER A 35 -0.27 9.26 -11.43
CA SER A 35 -1.68 9.02 -11.75
C SER A 35 -2.15 7.66 -11.21
N GLU A 36 -1.29 6.64 -11.30
CA GLU A 36 -1.54 5.29 -10.79
C GLU A 36 -1.61 5.29 -9.27
N ARG A 37 -0.71 5.98 -8.57
CA ARG A 37 -0.81 6.15 -7.11
C ARG A 37 -2.09 6.86 -6.69
N GLU A 38 -2.51 7.88 -7.44
CA GLU A 38 -3.77 8.59 -7.21
C GLU A 38 -4.97 7.64 -7.37
N VAL A 39 -5.07 6.93 -8.50
CA VAL A 39 -6.19 6.05 -8.83
C VAL A 39 -6.27 4.82 -7.94
N TYR A 40 -5.15 4.12 -7.73
CA TYR A 40 -5.16 2.82 -7.05
C TYR A 40 -5.00 2.91 -5.53
N TYR A 41 -4.54 4.04 -4.98
CA TYR A 41 -4.28 4.17 -3.55
C TYR A 41 -4.86 5.45 -2.96
N TYR A 42 -4.45 6.63 -3.40
CA TYR A 42 -4.80 7.87 -2.69
C TYR A 42 -6.28 8.20 -2.72
N ASN A 43 -6.99 7.83 -3.79
CA ASN A 43 -8.43 8.05 -3.88
C ASN A 43 -9.24 7.24 -2.87
N TYR A 44 -8.69 6.18 -2.27
CA TYR A 44 -9.37 5.45 -1.19
C TYR A 44 -9.58 6.30 0.07
N ARG A 45 -8.91 7.45 0.21
CA ARG A 45 -9.16 8.41 1.29
C ARG A 45 -10.61 8.90 1.37
N ILE A 46 -11.37 8.81 0.28
CA ILE A 46 -12.79 9.20 0.25
C ILE A 46 -13.69 8.14 0.92
N LEU A 47 -13.17 6.92 1.11
CA LEU A 47 -13.89 5.81 1.70
C LEU A 47 -13.43 5.66 3.15
N GLY A 48 -14.23 6.12 4.11
CA GLY A 48 -13.84 6.19 5.53
C GLY A 48 -13.28 4.88 6.10
N GLN A 49 -13.86 3.73 5.73
CA GLN A 49 -13.40 2.40 6.18
C GLN A 49 -11.99 2.03 5.70
N TYR A 50 -11.49 2.68 4.65
CA TYR A 50 -10.16 2.45 4.11
C TYR A 50 -9.10 3.43 4.65
N ILE A 51 -9.47 4.43 5.44
CA ILE A 51 -8.51 5.44 5.92
C ILE A 51 -7.38 4.78 6.72
N GLU A 52 -7.69 4.04 7.79
CA GLU A 52 -6.65 3.42 8.62
C GLU A 52 -5.83 2.34 7.88
N PRO A 53 -6.42 1.42 7.12
CA PRO A 53 -5.66 0.47 6.30
C PRO A 53 -4.76 1.16 5.26
N LEU A 54 -5.25 2.25 4.64
CA LEU A 54 -4.45 3.04 3.71
C LEU A 54 -3.30 3.74 4.42
N VAL A 55 -3.54 4.30 5.61
CA VAL A 55 -2.49 4.90 6.44
C VAL A 55 -1.41 3.87 6.75
N ALA A 56 -1.78 2.70 7.29
CA ALA A 56 -0.83 1.65 7.64
C ALA A 56 0.01 1.19 6.44
N LEU A 57 -0.61 1.05 5.26
CA LEU A 57 0.08 0.74 4.02
C LEU A 57 1.06 1.85 3.62
N LEU A 58 0.62 3.11 3.59
CA LEU A 58 1.44 4.24 3.16
C LEU A 58 2.55 4.58 4.17
N GLU A 59 2.35 4.31 5.46
CA GLU A 59 3.39 4.39 6.49
C GLU A 59 4.54 3.46 6.13
N ARG A 60 4.25 2.17 5.91
CA ARG A 60 5.28 1.21 5.53
C ARG A 60 5.94 1.60 4.22
N VAL A 61 5.17 2.05 3.24
CA VAL A 61 5.71 2.52 1.96
C VAL A 61 6.70 3.69 2.16
N SER A 62 6.41 4.59 3.10
CA SER A 62 7.21 5.78 3.36
C SER A 62 8.53 5.52 4.10
N GLU A 63 8.70 4.32 4.67
CA GLU A 63 9.90 3.90 5.42
C GLU A 63 11.05 3.43 4.53
N TYR A 64 10.86 3.49 3.21
CA TYR A 64 11.75 3.11 2.11
C TYR A 64 13.27 3.31 2.27
N ARG A 65 13.74 4.17 3.17
CA ARG A 65 15.11 4.69 3.20
C ARG A 65 16.24 3.67 3.37
N ARG A 66 16.02 2.37 3.62
CA ARG A 66 17.11 1.39 3.89
C ARG A 66 16.89 -0.05 3.38
N LEU A 67 16.32 -0.22 2.19
CA LEU A 67 15.98 -1.56 1.66
C LEU A 67 17.12 -2.55 1.40
N ARG A 68 18.40 -2.16 1.51
CA ARG A 68 19.51 -3.08 1.16
C ARG A 68 19.68 -4.21 2.17
N ASP A 69 19.44 -3.97 3.46
CA ASP A 69 19.75 -4.95 4.51
C ASP A 69 18.51 -5.71 5.03
N GLU A 70 17.30 -5.19 4.78
CA GLU A 70 16.04 -5.73 5.32
C GLU A 70 14.98 -5.99 4.24
N GLN A 71 15.40 -6.24 2.99
CA GLN A 71 14.49 -6.40 1.85
C GLN A 71 13.39 -7.44 2.10
N ALA A 72 13.73 -8.59 2.67
CA ALA A 72 12.77 -9.65 2.95
C ALA A 72 11.74 -9.21 4.01
N VAL A 73 12.18 -8.65 5.14
CA VAL A 73 11.30 -8.17 6.22
C VAL A 73 10.36 -7.08 5.69
N PHE A 74 10.92 -6.11 4.97
CA PHE A 74 10.14 -5.04 4.35
C PHE A 74 9.10 -5.58 3.38
N SER A 75 9.50 -6.48 2.49
CA SER A 75 8.64 -7.06 1.47
C SER A 75 7.47 -7.85 2.08
N ARG A 76 7.76 -8.67 3.11
CA ARG A 76 6.75 -9.40 3.87
C ARG A 76 5.73 -8.45 4.50
N GLU A 77 6.20 -7.46 5.24
CA GLU A 77 5.32 -6.53 5.94
C GLU A 77 4.49 -5.70 4.95
N LEU A 78 5.08 -5.28 3.83
CA LEU A 78 4.36 -4.56 2.80
C LEU A 78 3.24 -5.42 2.18
N PHE A 79 3.49 -6.71 1.95
CA PHE A 79 2.46 -7.64 1.47
C PHE A 79 1.33 -7.79 2.49
N LEU A 80 1.64 -7.94 3.78
CA LEU A 80 0.64 -8.05 4.84
C LEU A 80 -0.24 -6.79 4.92
N ARG A 81 0.37 -5.59 4.88
CA ARG A 81 -0.39 -4.33 4.83
C ARG A 81 -1.26 -4.22 3.58
N LEU A 82 -0.79 -4.72 2.45
CA LEU A 82 -1.58 -4.74 1.22
C LEU A 82 -2.78 -5.68 1.33
N LYS A 83 -2.60 -6.86 1.93
CA LYS A 83 -3.69 -7.79 2.23
C LYS A 83 -4.72 -7.10 3.12
N GLU A 84 -4.31 -6.53 4.25
CA GLU A 84 -5.20 -5.80 5.15
C GLU A 84 -5.97 -4.68 4.44
N PHE A 85 -5.30 -3.98 3.52
CA PHE A 85 -5.92 -2.91 2.74
C PHE A 85 -7.00 -3.40 1.76
N TYR A 86 -6.77 -4.51 1.06
CA TYR A 86 -7.74 -5.03 0.08
C TYR A 86 -8.74 -6.04 0.63
N ASP A 87 -8.45 -6.64 1.79
CA ASP A 87 -9.26 -7.63 2.48
C ASP A 87 -9.66 -7.12 3.88
N LEU A 88 -10.45 -6.05 3.92
CA LEU A 88 -10.92 -5.40 5.16
C LEU A 88 -11.68 -6.35 6.11
N LYS A 89 -12.20 -7.47 5.59
CA LYS A 89 -12.98 -8.45 6.34
C LYS A 89 -12.16 -9.68 6.73
N ASP A 90 -10.86 -9.66 6.45
CA ASP A 90 -9.91 -10.75 6.70
C ASP A 90 -10.44 -12.12 6.26
N LYS A 91 -10.96 -12.17 5.03
CA LYS A 91 -11.59 -13.37 4.46
C LYS A 91 -10.58 -14.36 3.91
N LEU A 92 -9.44 -13.88 3.45
CA LEU A 92 -8.39 -14.72 2.89
C LEU A 92 -7.44 -15.13 4.01
N SER A 93 -7.09 -16.41 4.09
CA SER A 93 -5.91 -16.81 4.86
C SER A 93 -4.63 -16.23 4.22
N LEU A 94 -3.49 -16.33 4.91
CA LEU A 94 -2.22 -15.91 4.34
C LEU A 94 -1.85 -16.74 3.11
N GLU A 95 -2.09 -18.05 3.16
CA GLU A 95 -1.88 -18.99 2.06
C GLU A 95 -2.77 -18.64 0.87
N GLU A 96 -4.07 -18.42 1.09
CA GLU A 96 -5.01 -18.03 0.03
C GLU A 96 -4.63 -16.69 -0.60
N ALA A 97 -4.21 -15.71 0.22
CA ALA A 97 -3.72 -14.43 -0.26
C ALA A 97 -2.45 -14.57 -1.12
N LEU A 98 -1.58 -15.52 -0.80
CA LEU A 98 -0.36 -15.81 -1.57
C LEU A 98 -0.62 -16.59 -2.87
N GLU A 99 -1.79 -17.23 -3.01
CA GLU A 99 -2.24 -17.84 -4.26
C GLU A 99 -3.13 -16.88 -5.09
N ASP A 100 -3.61 -15.77 -4.50
CA ASP A 100 -4.40 -14.77 -5.21
C ASP A 100 -3.53 -13.96 -6.20
N TYR A 101 -3.71 -14.28 -7.49
CA TYR A 101 -3.00 -13.60 -8.58
C TYR A 101 -3.26 -12.08 -8.64
N ASN A 102 -4.47 -11.63 -8.32
CA ASN A 102 -4.81 -10.20 -8.36
C ASN A 102 -4.12 -9.46 -7.21
N LEU A 103 -4.06 -10.06 -6.02
CA LEU A 103 -3.36 -9.48 -4.88
C LEU A 103 -1.84 -9.46 -5.12
N TYR A 104 -1.27 -10.53 -5.67
CA TYR A 104 0.14 -10.56 -6.06
C TYR A 104 0.46 -9.49 -7.12
N ARG A 105 -0.39 -9.33 -8.15
CA ARG A 105 -0.20 -8.27 -9.14
C ARG A 105 -0.19 -6.88 -8.50
N ARG A 106 -1.14 -6.61 -7.59
CA ARG A 106 -1.19 -5.34 -6.83
C ARG A 106 0.03 -5.14 -5.95
N TYR A 107 0.60 -6.23 -5.44
CA TYR A 107 1.85 -6.20 -4.69
C TYR A 107 3.04 -5.81 -5.57
N VAL A 108 3.16 -6.38 -6.77
CA VAL A 108 4.19 -5.96 -7.74
C VAL A 108 3.98 -4.50 -8.17
N ASP A 109 2.73 -4.10 -8.39
CA ASP A 109 2.36 -2.72 -8.74
C ASP A 109 2.79 -1.73 -7.65
N LEU A 110 2.78 -2.10 -6.36
CA LEU A 110 3.34 -1.24 -5.30
C LEU A 110 4.81 -0.92 -5.56
N PHE A 111 5.63 -1.92 -5.89
CA PHE A 111 7.05 -1.69 -6.13
C PHE A 111 7.27 -0.82 -7.37
N MET A 112 6.48 -1.07 -8.41
CA MET A 112 6.54 -0.28 -9.62
C MET A 112 6.14 1.18 -9.36
N PHE A 113 4.97 1.41 -8.76
CA PHE A 113 4.41 2.75 -8.62
C PHE A 113 5.11 3.59 -7.56
N PHE A 114 5.55 2.99 -6.46
CA PHE A 114 6.16 3.74 -5.36
C PHE A 114 7.68 3.80 -5.45
N TYR A 115 8.33 2.83 -6.09
CA TYR A 115 9.79 2.72 -6.12
C TYR A 115 10.40 2.63 -7.51
N GLY A 116 9.60 2.42 -8.56
CA GLY A 116 10.08 2.38 -9.95
C GLY A 116 10.96 1.17 -10.25
N ARG A 117 10.79 0.09 -9.49
CA ARG A 117 11.56 -1.14 -9.60
C ARG A 117 10.65 -2.35 -9.56
N GLU A 118 11.17 -3.49 -9.97
CA GLU A 118 10.48 -4.77 -9.81
C GLU A 118 10.43 -5.17 -8.33
N GLY A 119 9.30 -5.77 -7.96
CA GLY A 119 9.11 -6.37 -6.65
C GLY A 119 9.67 -7.80 -6.60
N PRO A 120 9.70 -8.41 -5.40
CA PRO A 120 10.05 -9.82 -5.25
C PRO A 120 9.13 -10.74 -6.06
N GLN A 121 9.69 -11.86 -6.49
CA GLN A 121 8.91 -12.93 -7.11
C GLN A 121 7.98 -13.59 -6.07
N ILE A 122 6.88 -14.16 -6.55
CA ILE A 122 5.92 -14.85 -5.69
C ILE A 122 6.55 -16.01 -4.91
N SER A 123 7.53 -16.71 -5.52
CA SER A 123 8.28 -17.79 -4.89
C SER A 123 9.13 -17.30 -3.71
N GLU A 124 9.82 -16.17 -3.87
CA GLU A 124 10.58 -15.52 -2.79
C GLU A 124 9.65 -15.12 -1.66
N LEU A 125 8.53 -14.46 -1.99
CA LEU A 125 7.54 -14.02 -1.03
C LEU A 125 6.94 -15.19 -0.23
N LYS A 126 6.59 -16.30 -0.91
CA LYS A 126 6.15 -17.55 -0.26
C LYS A 126 7.21 -18.12 0.66
N SER A 127 8.48 -18.16 0.23
CA SER A 127 9.59 -18.66 1.06
C SER A 127 9.81 -17.86 2.34
N TRP A 128 9.42 -16.59 2.35
CA TRP A 128 9.58 -15.68 3.48
C TRP A 128 8.40 -15.66 4.44
N LEU A 129 7.19 -15.95 3.94
CA LEU A 129 5.93 -15.88 4.71
C LEU A 129 5.43 -17.24 5.16
N LEU A 130 5.69 -18.29 4.40
CA LEU A 130 5.29 -19.64 4.75
C LEU A 130 6.45 -20.34 5.48
N PRO A 131 6.17 -21.10 6.56
CA PRO A 131 7.18 -21.94 7.17
C PRO A 131 7.73 -22.91 6.12
N SER A 132 9.04 -23.13 6.10
CA SER A 132 9.61 -24.23 5.32
C SER A 132 9.00 -25.53 5.82
N THR A 133 8.11 -26.14 5.04
CA THR A 133 7.66 -27.50 5.27
C THR A 133 8.89 -28.40 5.13
N ARG A 134 9.44 -28.83 6.27
CA ARG A 134 10.38 -29.94 6.36
C ARG A 134 9.61 -31.20 6.66
#